data_AF-A0A951LVH9-F1
#
_entry.id   AF-A0A951LVH9-F1
#
_cell.length_a   1.000
_cell.length_b   1.000
_cell.length_c   1.000
_cell.angle_alpha   90.00
_cell.angle_beta   90.00
_cell.angle_gamma   90.00
#
_symmetry.space_group_name_H-M   'P 1'
#
loop_
_entity.id
_entity.type
_entity.pdbx_description
1 polymer ?
#
loop_
_entity_poly.entity_id
_entity_poly.type
_entity_poly.pdbx_seq_one_letter_code
_entity_poly.pdbx_strand_id
1 'polypeptide(L)'
;MARAIPFGKFVSIEAGKGRIMISELVAFCTSYTGQLWLILASDLIIAVAYFAIPVTMAVVLRDRRADIPYPWLWTLFVTFIVACGLTHLVHVWSAYQGVEYRGLQTAIEVFTAFASIGTAVAFVWILPQIKDLPSPIQQREILQREVAERTKEKDHLILEINHRIGNQLQILGALVAREKRDAKSPEVLAALERFNVALQGMGEQHLRLSRENYLGTGLAGDMRSVLPPTAAAAGAAPA
;
A
#
# COMPACT_ATOMS: atom_id res chain seq x y z
N MET A 1 40.72 -4.96 42.51
CA MET A 1 39.84 -5.76 43.37
C MET A 1 38.47 -5.88 42.69
N ALA A 2 38.25 -6.97 41.95
CA ALA A 2 36.98 -7.27 41.30
C ALA A 2 36.01 -7.84 42.35
N ARG A 3 34.94 -7.11 42.66
CA ARG A 3 33.93 -7.57 43.62
C ARG A 3 32.88 -8.33 42.82
N ALA A 4 32.97 -9.67 42.83
CA ALA A 4 32.01 -10.55 42.16
C ALA A 4 30.58 -10.26 42.66
N ILE A 5 29.64 -10.11 41.73
CA ILE A 5 28.23 -9.87 42.01
C ILE A 5 27.62 -11.20 42.51
N PRO A 6 27.13 -11.30 43.76
CA PRO A 6 26.60 -12.54 44.29
C PRO A 6 25.24 -12.85 43.65
N PHE A 7 25.20 -13.89 42.83
CA PHE A 7 24.06 -14.32 41.99
C PHE A 7 22.93 -15.05 42.75
N GLY A 8 22.93 -15.06 44.08
CA GLY A 8 21.96 -15.86 44.82
C GLY A 8 21.75 -15.38 46.24
N LYS A 9 20.60 -14.72 46.47
CA LYS A 9 19.74 -14.96 47.63
C LYS A 9 18.43 -14.16 47.52
N PHE A 10 17.36 -14.92 47.33
CA PHE A 10 16.03 -14.76 47.94
C PHE A 10 15.28 -13.44 47.74
N VAL A 11 14.37 -13.47 46.76
CA VAL A 11 13.03 -12.88 46.90
C VAL A 11 12.20 -13.86 47.76
N SER A 12 11.78 -13.44 48.96
CA SER A 12 10.69 -14.05 49.70
C SER A 12 9.85 -12.92 50.28
N ILE A 13 8.65 -12.75 49.74
CA ILE A 13 7.70 -11.70 50.12
C ILE A 13 6.54 -12.40 50.85
N GLU A 14 6.47 -12.22 52.17
CA GLU A 14 5.35 -12.67 53.01
C GLU A 14 4.40 -11.48 53.28
N ALA A 15 3.09 -11.74 53.25
CA ALA A 15 2.08 -10.77 52.86
C ALA A 15 1.51 -9.89 54.00
N GLY A 16 1.65 -8.57 53.85
CA GLY A 16 0.82 -7.53 54.49
C GLY A 16 0.51 -6.40 53.48
N LYS A 17 -0.50 -6.63 52.64
CA LYS A 17 -0.33 -6.67 51.17
C LYS A 17 -0.26 -5.35 50.36
N GLY A 18 -0.52 -4.18 50.96
CA GLY A 18 -0.64 -2.91 50.20
C GLY A 18 0.46 -1.88 50.47
N ARG A 19 0.55 -1.39 51.72
CA ARG A 19 1.56 -0.40 52.14
C ARG A 19 2.97 -0.98 52.24
N ILE A 20 3.09 -2.24 52.67
CA ILE A 20 4.38 -2.93 52.82
C ILE A 20 4.98 -3.25 51.45
N MET A 21 4.14 -3.64 50.48
CA MET A 21 4.60 -3.97 49.11
C MET A 21 5.17 -2.74 48.38
N ILE A 22 4.56 -1.55 48.57
CA ILE A 22 5.09 -0.31 47.99
C ILE A 22 6.38 0.10 48.68
N SER A 23 6.47 0.02 50.02
CA SER A 23 7.70 0.39 50.73
C SER A 23 8.88 -0.54 50.42
N GLU A 24 8.64 -1.85 50.26
CA GLU A 24 9.68 -2.81 49.86
C GLU A 24 10.12 -2.61 48.42
N LEU A 25 9.18 -2.34 47.50
CA LEU A 25 9.50 -1.99 46.13
C LEU A 25 10.33 -0.70 46.06
N VAL A 26 9.94 0.34 46.79
CA VAL A 26 10.70 1.60 46.87
C VAL A 26 12.10 1.35 47.46
N ALA A 27 12.21 0.53 48.50
CA ALA A 27 13.50 0.16 49.08
C ALA A 27 14.40 -0.59 48.08
N PHE A 28 13.83 -1.50 47.29
CA PHE A 28 14.56 -2.18 46.22
C PHE A 28 15.01 -1.19 45.13
N CYS A 29 14.10 -0.37 44.59
CA CYS A 29 14.39 0.59 43.52
C CYS A 29 15.36 1.71 43.94
N THR A 30 15.46 2.00 45.23
CA THR A 30 16.41 3.02 45.77
C THR A 30 17.71 2.41 46.28
N SER A 31 17.79 1.09 46.42
CA SER A 31 19.03 0.40 46.76
C SER A 31 20.01 0.39 45.58
N TYR A 32 21.31 0.49 45.87
CA TYR A 32 22.37 0.39 44.86
C TYR A 32 22.28 -0.90 44.05
N THR A 33 22.07 -2.03 44.71
CA THR A 33 21.97 -3.34 44.07
C THR A 33 20.73 -3.43 43.19
N GLY A 34 19.57 -2.93 43.65
CA GLY A 34 18.35 -2.93 42.86
C GLY A 34 18.44 -2.04 41.63
N GLN A 35 19.04 -0.85 41.75
CA GLN A 35 19.30 0.05 40.61
C GLN A 35 20.19 -0.61 39.56
N LEU A 36 21.26 -1.30 39.97
CA LEU A 36 22.13 -2.03 39.05
C LEU A 36 21.38 -3.11 38.28
N TRP A 37 20.56 -3.92 38.96
CA TRP A 37 19.73 -4.94 38.31
C TRP A 37 18.71 -4.34 37.35
N LEU A 38 18.07 -3.23 37.73
CA LEU A 38 17.12 -2.53 36.87
C LEU A 38 17.79 -1.97 35.62
N ILE A 39 18.99 -1.40 35.73
CA ILE A 39 19.77 -0.91 34.58
C ILE A 39 20.12 -2.07 33.65
N LEU A 40 20.70 -3.16 34.17
CA LEU A 40 21.09 -4.33 33.37
C LEU A 40 19.90 -5.00 32.68
N ALA A 41 18.77 -5.15 33.40
CA ALA A 41 17.56 -5.71 32.84
C ALA A 41 16.98 -4.79 31.75
N SER A 42 17.01 -3.47 31.97
CA SER A 42 16.55 -2.48 30.98
C SER A 42 17.41 -2.53 29.72
N ASP A 43 18.74 -2.51 29.84
CA ASP A 43 19.65 -2.61 28.71
C ASP A 43 19.43 -3.89 27.90
N LEU A 44 19.22 -5.03 28.58
CA LEU A 44 18.94 -6.29 27.89
C LEU A 44 17.62 -6.26 27.12
N ILE A 45 16.55 -5.73 27.73
CA ILE A 45 15.24 -5.59 27.08
C ILE A 45 15.34 -4.64 25.87
N ILE A 46 16.03 -3.52 26.03
CA ILE A 46 16.23 -2.55 24.93
C ILE A 46 17.06 -3.19 23.80
N ALA A 47 18.12 -3.91 24.12
CA ALA A 47 18.91 -4.63 23.13
C ALA A 47 18.04 -5.60 22.31
N VAL A 48 17.22 -6.43 22.97
CA VAL A 48 16.29 -7.35 22.30
C VAL A 48 15.33 -6.58 21.39
N ALA A 49 14.76 -5.48 21.86
CA ALA A 49 13.86 -4.65 21.05
C ALA A 49 14.58 -4.07 19.82
N TYR A 50 15.81 -3.57 19.97
CA TYR A 50 16.60 -2.99 18.89
C TYR A 50 17.10 -4.01 17.87
N PHE A 51 17.21 -5.30 18.20
CA PHE A 51 17.41 -6.35 17.20
C PHE A 51 16.09 -6.82 16.56
N ALA A 52 14.98 -6.81 17.31
CA ALA A 52 13.68 -7.21 16.81
C ALA A 52 13.09 -6.21 15.78
N ILE A 53 13.27 -4.90 15.99
CA ILE A 53 12.76 -3.85 15.08
C ILE A 53 13.31 -4.00 13.66
N PRO A 54 14.63 -4.12 13.41
CA PRO A 54 15.18 -4.37 12.08
C PRO A 54 14.68 -5.66 11.44
N VAL A 55 14.53 -6.74 12.21
CA VAL A 55 14.05 -8.04 11.70
C VAL A 55 12.61 -7.92 11.19
N THR A 56 11.72 -7.33 11.99
CA THR A 56 10.32 -7.14 11.58
C THR A 56 10.21 -6.20 10.39
N MET A 57 11.01 -5.13 10.38
CA MET A 57 11.10 -4.20 9.26
C MET A 57 11.59 -4.88 7.97
N ALA A 58 12.60 -5.76 8.07
CA ALA A 58 13.15 -6.49 6.92
C ALA A 58 12.13 -7.40 6.26
N VAL A 59 11.23 -8.03 7.04
CA VAL A 59 10.14 -8.85 6.49
C VAL A 59 9.19 -8.01 5.64
N VAL A 60 8.76 -6.85 6.13
CA VAL A 60 7.82 -5.97 5.41
C VAL A 60 8.45 -5.35 4.17
N LEU A 61 9.70 -4.89 4.28
CA LEU A 61 10.35 -4.16 3.18
C LEU A 61 10.89 -5.07 2.08
N ARG A 62 11.07 -6.37 2.35
CA ARG A 62 11.44 -7.35 1.32
C ARG A 62 10.44 -7.36 0.16
N ASP A 63 9.15 -7.27 0.48
CA ASP A 63 8.06 -7.32 -0.49
C ASP A 63 7.81 -5.95 -1.14
N ARG A 64 8.08 -4.87 -0.40
CA ARG A 64 7.83 -3.48 -0.83
C ARG A 64 9.06 -2.75 -1.38
N ARG A 65 10.19 -3.45 -1.58
CA ARG A 65 11.48 -2.82 -1.94
C ARG A 65 11.44 -1.91 -3.16
N ALA A 66 10.58 -2.20 -4.15
CA ALA A 66 10.45 -1.43 -5.37
C ALA A 66 9.66 -0.12 -5.17
N ASP A 67 8.85 -0.05 -4.11
CA ASP A 67 7.97 1.09 -3.81
C ASP A 67 8.65 2.13 -2.90
N ILE A 68 9.85 1.83 -2.36
CA ILE A 68 10.53 2.66 -1.37
C ILE A 68 11.41 3.71 -2.06
N PRO A 69 11.11 5.01 -1.91
CA PRO A 69 12.03 6.05 -2.32
C PRO A 69 13.25 6.04 -1.39
N TYR A 70 14.45 5.99 -1.95
CA TYR A 70 15.75 5.99 -1.23
C TYR A 70 16.04 4.72 -0.39
N PRO A 71 16.25 3.54 -1.03
CA PRO A 71 16.54 2.28 -0.31
C PRO A 71 17.82 2.33 0.54
N TRP A 72 18.77 3.22 0.22
CA TRP A 72 19.99 3.41 1.01
C TRP A 72 19.72 4.04 2.39
N LEU A 73 18.70 4.91 2.51
CA LEU A 73 18.32 5.51 3.79
C LEU A 73 17.88 4.44 4.79
N TRP A 74 17.19 3.41 4.28
CA TRP A 74 16.82 2.26 5.08
C TRP A 74 18.03 1.52 5.65
N THR A 75 19.08 1.31 4.83
CA THR A 75 20.30 0.65 5.32
C THR A 75 20.99 1.45 6.42
N LEU A 76 21.02 2.79 6.31
CA LEU A 76 21.54 3.66 7.38
C LEU A 76 20.71 3.56 8.65
N PHE A 77 19.37 3.62 8.53
CA PHE A 77 18.48 3.54 9.68
C PHE A 77 18.61 2.19 10.39
N VAL A 78 18.64 1.08 9.66
CA VAL A 78 18.86 -0.25 10.24
C VAL A 78 20.22 -0.36 10.91
N THR A 79 21.28 0.12 10.25
CA THR A 79 22.64 0.11 10.81
C THR A 79 22.68 0.90 12.12
N PHE A 80 22.05 2.07 12.16
CA PHE A 80 21.95 2.90 13.36
C PHE A 80 21.21 2.17 14.51
N ILE A 81 20.05 1.58 14.24
CA ILE A 81 19.28 0.84 15.27
C ILE A 81 20.06 -0.37 15.81
N VAL A 82 20.71 -1.13 14.92
CA VAL A 82 21.56 -2.26 15.32
C VAL A 82 22.76 -1.78 16.15
N ALA A 83 23.40 -0.68 15.76
CA ALA A 83 24.51 -0.09 16.50
C ALA A 83 24.10 0.36 17.92
N CYS A 84 22.91 0.94 18.07
CA CYS A 84 22.33 1.24 19.38
C CYS A 84 22.03 -0.03 20.18
N GLY A 85 21.57 -1.11 19.55
CA GLY A 85 21.37 -2.41 20.21
C GLY A 85 22.68 -2.97 20.76
N LEU A 86 23.75 -2.86 19.97
CA LEU A 86 25.10 -3.27 20.37
C LEU A 86 25.61 -2.46 21.56
N THR A 87 25.35 -1.16 21.66
CA THR A 87 25.78 -0.37 22.83
C THR A 87 25.17 -0.89 24.13
N HIS A 88 23.89 -1.29 24.13
CA HIS A 88 23.25 -1.87 25.31
C HIS A 88 23.80 -3.25 25.69
N LEU A 89 24.09 -4.10 24.71
CA LEU A 89 24.76 -5.39 24.98
C LEU A 89 26.15 -5.19 25.59
N VAL A 90 26.89 -4.22 25.08
CA VAL A 90 28.22 -3.89 25.60
C VAL A 90 28.14 -3.30 27.00
N HIS A 91 27.12 -2.51 27.33
CA HIS A 91 26.92 -2.01 28.70
C HIS A 91 26.73 -3.16 29.71
N VAL A 92 25.89 -4.13 29.37
CA VAL A 92 25.69 -5.34 30.19
C VAL A 92 26.98 -6.17 30.29
N TRP A 93 27.68 -6.35 29.17
CA TRP A 93 28.94 -7.10 29.13
C TRP A 93 30.06 -6.44 29.94
N SER A 94 30.24 -5.13 29.78
CA SER A 94 31.23 -4.33 30.51
C SER A 94 30.97 -4.34 32.02
N ALA A 95 29.71 -4.41 32.45
CA ALA A 95 29.37 -4.56 33.86
C ALA A 95 29.87 -5.90 34.46
N TYR A 96 30.01 -6.95 33.65
CA TYR A 96 30.52 -8.26 34.10
C TYR A 96 32.04 -8.37 34.03
N GLN A 97 32.67 -7.91 32.93
CA GLN A 97 34.09 -8.14 32.66
C GLN A 97 35.04 -7.07 33.22
N GLY A 98 34.55 -5.88 33.60
CA GLY A 98 35.39 -4.82 34.16
C GLY A 98 36.15 -3.98 33.10
N VAL A 99 37.23 -3.31 33.52
CA VAL A 99 37.86 -2.19 32.76
C VAL A 99 38.60 -2.64 31.49
N GLU A 100 38.93 -3.92 31.36
CA GLU A 100 39.79 -4.46 30.29
C GLU A 100 39.20 -4.30 28.88
N TYR A 101 37.87 -4.27 28.75
CA TYR A 101 37.18 -4.18 27.45
C TYR A 101 36.70 -2.78 27.08
N ARG A 102 37.12 -1.75 27.82
CA ARG A 102 36.66 -0.37 27.63
C ARG A 102 36.99 0.16 26.22
N GLY A 103 38.09 -0.28 25.60
CA GLY A 103 38.44 0.11 24.23
C GLY A 103 37.40 -0.34 23.19
N LEU A 104 36.89 -1.57 23.30
CA LEU A 104 35.84 -2.08 22.41
C LEU A 104 34.52 -1.32 22.63
N GLN A 105 34.18 -1.03 23.89
CA GLN A 105 33.01 -0.22 24.21
C GLN A 105 33.09 1.18 23.60
N THR A 106 34.21 1.87 23.80
CA THR A 106 34.41 3.20 23.22
C THR A 106 34.36 3.16 21.69
N ALA A 107 34.93 2.13 21.05
CA ALA A 107 34.84 1.99 19.60
C ALA A 107 33.40 1.84 19.09
N ILE A 108 32.59 1.02 19.76
CA ILE A 108 31.18 0.81 19.40
C ILE A 108 30.36 2.09 19.64
N GLU A 109 30.54 2.77 20.78
CA GLU A 109 29.85 4.02 21.09
C GLU A 109 30.20 5.15 20.11
N VAL A 110 31.48 5.27 19.74
CA VAL A 110 31.94 6.25 18.73
C VAL A 110 31.35 5.92 17.36
N PHE A 111 31.35 4.65 16.95
CA PHE A 111 30.71 4.24 15.71
C PHE A 111 29.21 4.56 15.71
N THR A 112 28.51 4.24 16.79
CA THR A 112 27.08 4.56 16.94
C THR A 112 26.83 6.07 16.88
N ALA A 113 27.71 6.89 17.47
CA ALA A 113 27.59 8.35 17.38
C ALA A 113 27.72 8.85 15.93
N PHE A 114 28.68 8.35 15.17
CA PHE A 114 28.80 8.68 13.74
C PHE A 114 27.61 8.19 12.92
N ALA A 115 27.14 6.96 13.16
CA ALA A 115 25.94 6.44 12.50
C ALA A 115 24.70 7.28 12.82
N SER A 116 24.57 7.76 14.07
CA SER A 116 23.48 8.64 14.51
C SER A 116 23.49 9.97 13.78
N ILE A 117 24.65 10.63 13.74
CA ILE A 117 24.81 11.92 13.06
C ILE A 117 24.58 11.76 11.56
N GLY A 118 25.17 10.73 10.94
CA GLY A 118 24.98 10.44 9.53
C GLY A 118 23.51 10.22 9.17
N THR A 119 22.79 9.47 10.00
CA THR A 119 21.35 9.24 9.83
C THR A 119 20.56 10.54 9.98
N ALA A 120 20.85 11.37 10.99
CA ALA A 120 20.18 12.65 11.20
C ALA A 120 20.38 13.63 10.03
N VAL A 121 21.61 13.74 9.53
CA VAL A 121 21.94 14.59 8.36
C VAL A 121 21.21 14.09 7.11
N ALA A 122 21.20 12.76 6.88
CA ALA A 122 20.47 12.18 5.76
C ALA A 122 18.98 12.52 5.81
N PHE A 123 18.34 12.44 6.98
CA PHE A 123 16.94 12.82 7.14
C PHE A 123 16.68 14.31 6.86
N VAL A 124 17.53 15.22 7.34
CA VAL A 124 17.38 16.66 7.05
C VAL A 124 17.39 16.95 5.55
N TRP A 125 18.20 16.22 4.78
CA TRP A 125 18.30 16.40 3.34
C TRP A 125 17.17 15.74 2.54
N ILE A 126 16.65 14.60 3.02
CA ILE A 126 15.61 13.82 2.32
C ILE A 126 14.19 14.29 2.65
N LEU A 127 13.94 14.76 3.88
CA LEU A 127 12.63 15.26 4.29
C LEU A 127 12.00 16.29 3.35
N PRO A 128 12.72 17.30 2.81
CA PRO A 128 12.14 18.20 1.80
C PRO A 128 11.75 17.45 0.51
N GLN A 129 12.58 16.52 0.04
CA GLN A 129 12.32 15.73 -1.18
C GLN A 129 11.08 14.82 -1.04
N ILE A 130 10.81 14.32 0.17
CA ILE A 130 9.60 13.53 0.46
C ILE A 130 8.33 14.36 0.32
N LYS A 131 8.38 15.67 0.61
CA LYS A 131 7.19 16.54 0.51
C LYS A 131 6.77 16.81 -0.93
N ASP A 132 7.71 16.70 -1.87
CA ASP A 132 7.45 16.89 -3.30
C ASP A 132 6.81 15.65 -3.95
N LEU A 133 6.84 14.49 -3.27
CA LEU A 133 6.16 13.30 -3.73
C LEU A 133 4.64 13.50 -3.66
N PRO A 134 3.90 13.23 -4.76
CA PRO A 134 2.47 13.40 -4.78
C PRO A 134 1.82 12.45 -3.78
N SER A 135 0.92 12.98 -2.95
CA SER A 135 0.23 12.15 -1.97
C SER A 135 -0.65 11.11 -2.68
N PRO A 136 -0.94 9.96 -2.05
CA PRO A 136 -1.84 8.96 -2.64
C PRO A 136 -3.22 9.54 -3.00
N ILE A 137 -3.68 10.55 -2.25
CA ILE A 137 -4.93 11.26 -2.52
C ILE A 137 -4.79 12.12 -3.79
N GLN A 138 -3.72 12.89 -3.91
CA GLN A 138 -3.45 13.69 -5.11
C GLN A 138 -3.31 12.81 -6.35
N GLN A 139 -2.59 11.69 -6.26
CA GLN A 139 -2.48 10.73 -7.36
C GLN A 139 -3.86 10.21 -7.78
N ARG A 140 -4.70 9.85 -6.81
CA ARG A 140 -6.07 9.40 -7.08
C ARG A 140 -6.90 10.49 -7.75
N GLU A 141 -6.80 11.74 -7.32
CA GLU A 141 -7.51 12.86 -7.94
C GLU A 141 -7.04 13.10 -9.38
N ILE A 142 -5.72 13.06 -9.64
CA ILE A 142 -5.16 13.19 -10.99
C ILE A 142 -5.69 12.07 -11.88
N LEU A 143 -5.62 10.82 -11.42
CA LEU A 143 -6.13 9.67 -12.17
C LEU A 143 -7.64 9.77 -12.41
N GLN A 144 -8.41 10.23 -11.41
CA GLN A 144 -9.85 10.42 -11.57
C GLN A 144 -10.18 11.51 -12.58
N ARG A 145 -9.42 12.61 -12.60
CA ARG A 145 -9.56 13.67 -13.61
C ARG A 145 -9.21 13.15 -15.00
N GLU A 146 -8.10 12.46 -15.14
CA GLU A 146 -7.69 11.85 -16.42
C GLU A 146 -8.74 10.86 -16.92
N VAL A 147 -9.23 9.96 -16.06
CA VAL A 147 -10.31 9.03 -16.41
C VAL A 147 -11.58 9.79 -16.80
N ALA A 148 -11.95 10.86 -16.09
CA ALA A 148 -13.13 11.66 -16.42
C ALA A 148 -12.99 12.39 -17.76
N GLU A 149 -11.82 12.96 -18.06
CA GLU A 149 -11.54 13.61 -19.35
C GLU A 149 -11.58 12.61 -20.50
N ARG A 150 -10.90 11.48 -20.37
CA ARG A 150 -10.90 10.41 -21.38
C ARG A 150 -12.28 9.81 -21.58
N THR A 151 -13.10 9.76 -20.52
CA THR A 151 -14.51 9.33 -20.63
C THR A 151 -15.29 10.35 -21.47
N LYS A 152 -15.19 11.66 -21.16
CA LYS A 152 -15.87 12.71 -21.95
C LYS A 152 -15.47 12.71 -23.43
N GLU A 153 -14.19 12.51 -23.74
CA GLU A 153 -13.72 12.41 -25.13
C GLU A 153 -14.38 11.22 -25.86
N LYS A 154 -14.42 10.05 -25.20
CA LYS A 154 -15.07 8.86 -25.76
C LYS A 154 -16.56 9.07 -25.95
N ASP A 155 -17.22 9.71 -24.99
CA ASP A 155 -18.66 10.00 -25.05
C ASP A 155 -18.98 10.91 -26.26
N HIS A 156 -18.17 11.94 -26.49
CA HIS A 156 -18.31 12.83 -27.64
C HIS A 156 -18.14 12.07 -28.97
N LEU A 157 -17.11 11.21 -29.08
CA LEU A 157 -16.89 10.39 -30.28
C LEU A 157 -18.05 9.43 -30.54
N ILE A 158 -18.60 8.80 -29.50
CA ILE A 158 -19.76 7.91 -29.63
C ILE A 158 -20.98 8.68 -30.15
N LEU A 159 -21.24 9.88 -29.61
CA LEU A 159 -22.34 10.72 -30.09
C LEU A 159 -22.16 11.12 -31.56
N GLU A 160 -20.94 11.50 -31.96
CA GLU A 160 -20.65 11.85 -33.35
C GLU A 160 -20.84 10.67 -34.30
N ILE A 161 -20.34 9.48 -33.94
CA ILE A 161 -20.54 8.25 -34.71
C ILE A 161 -22.03 7.94 -34.83
N ASN A 162 -22.79 8.06 -33.74
CA ASN A 162 -24.22 7.79 -33.76
C ASN A 162 -24.98 8.74 -34.69
N HIS A 163 -24.62 10.03 -34.67
CA HIS A 163 -25.19 11.02 -35.59
C HIS A 163 -24.83 10.70 -37.06
N ARG A 164 -23.58 10.32 -37.33
CA ARG A 164 -23.13 9.95 -38.69
C ARG A 164 -23.85 8.71 -39.22
N ILE A 165 -24.01 7.67 -38.41
CA ILE A 165 -24.74 6.45 -38.78
C ILE A 165 -26.21 6.77 -39.08
N GLY A 166 -26.85 7.57 -38.22
CA GLY A 166 -28.24 8.00 -38.44
C GLY A 166 -28.42 8.74 -39.77
N ASN A 167 -27.53 9.69 -40.06
CA ASN A 167 -27.54 10.45 -41.32
C ASN A 167 -27.31 9.54 -42.54
N GLN A 168 -26.34 8.62 -42.47
CA GLN A 168 -26.07 7.68 -43.56
C GLN A 168 -27.26 6.78 -43.85
N LEU A 169 -27.93 6.29 -42.81
CA LEU A 169 -29.10 5.46 -42.97
C LEU A 169 -30.29 6.22 -43.59
N GLN A 170 -30.48 7.49 -43.19
CA GLN A 170 -31.50 8.36 -43.78
C GLN A 170 -31.24 8.61 -45.27
N ILE A 171 -29.98 8.85 -45.66
CA ILE A 171 -29.58 9.04 -47.07
C ILE A 171 -29.83 7.77 -47.88
N LEU A 172 -29.40 6.60 -47.37
CA LEU A 172 -29.64 5.31 -48.02
C LEU A 172 -31.14 5.02 -48.18
N GLY A 173 -31.93 5.27 -47.14
CA GLY A 173 -33.38 5.12 -47.19
C GLY A 173 -34.03 6.02 -48.26
N ALA A 174 -33.61 7.28 -48.36
CA ALA A 174 -34.09 8.20 -49.38
C ALA A 174 -33.71 7.76 -50.81
N LEU A 175 -32.50 7.25 -51.00
CA LEU A 175 -32.02 6.74 -52.29
C LEU A 175 -32.81 5.51 -52.74
N VAL A 176 -33.03 4.55 -51.84
CA VAL A 176 -33.82 3.35 -52.10
C VAL A 176 -35.29 3.70 -52.38
N ALA A 177 -35.85 4.64 -51.63
CA ALA A 177 -37.22 5.12 -51.86
C ALA A 177 -37.38 5.85 -53.21
N ARG A 178 -36.31 6.47 -53.72
CA ARG A 178 -36.28 7.04 -55.07
C ARG A 178 -36.20 5.95 -56.12
N GLU A 179 -35.26 5.02 -56.00
CA GLU A 179 -35.08 3.92 -56.96
C GLU A 179 -36.33 3.04 -57.06
N LYS A 180 -37.03 2.82 -55.95
CA LYS A 180 -38.30 2.10 -55.90
C LYS A 180 -39.38 2.77 -56.76
N ARG A 181 -39.42 4.12 -56.84
CA ARG A 181 -40.38 4.84 -57.71
C ARG A 181 -40.04 4.69 -59.18
N ASP A 182 -38.76 4.59 -59.50
CA ASP A 182 -38.26 4.51 -60.88
C ASP A 182 -38.21 3.06 -61.41
N ALA A 183 -38.34 2.07 -60.52
CA ALA A 183 -38.29 0.64 -60.84
C ALA A 183 -39.48 0.18 -61.71
N LYS A 184 -39.17 -0.39 -62.89
CA LYS A 184 -40.16 -0.92 -63.84
C LYS A 184 -40.31 -2.44 -63.82
N SER A 185 -39.32 -3.15 -63.27
CA SER A 185 -39.34 -4.61 -63.15
C SER A 185 -39.93 -5.03 -61.80
N PRO A 186 -40.92 -5.95 -61.77
CA PRO A 186 -41.46 -6.50 -60.53
C PRO A 186 -40.40 -7.15 -59.63
N GLU A 187 -39.38 -7.74 -60.24
CA GLU A 187 -38.31 -8.44 -59.54
C GLU A 187 -37.36 -7.46 -58.84
N VAL A 188 -37.01 -6.36 -59.52
CA VAL A 188 -36.20 -5.25 -58.95
C VAL A 188 -36.96 -4.56 -57.82
N LEU A 189 -38.27 -4.35 -57.99
CA LEU A 189 -39.12 -3.77 -56.95
C LEU A 189 -39.11 -4.63 -55.68
N ALA A 190 -39.26 -5.96 -55.82
CA ALA A 190 -39.22 -6.89 -54.69
C ALA A 190 -37.84 -6.98 -54.01
N ALA A 191 -36.75 -6.74 -54.74
CA ALA A 191 -35.41 -6.65 -54.16
C ALA A 191 -35.22 -5.34 -53.36
N LEU A 192 -35.63 -4.20 -53.93
CA LEU A 192 -35.58 -2.89 -53.26
C LEU A 192 -36.47 -2.84 -52.01
N GLU A 193 -37.61 -3.51 -52.03
CA GLU A 193 -38.50 -3.59 -50.87
C GLU A 193 -37.88 -4.37 -49.71
N ARG A 194 -37.22 -5.50 -50.00
CA ARG A 194 -36.45 -6.26 -49.00
C ARG A 194 -35.30 -5.43 -48.43
N PHE A 195 -34.59 -4.69 -49.27
CA PHE A 195 -33.50 -3.82 -48.83
C PHE A 195 -34.01 -2.65 -47.97
N ASN A 196 -35.14 -2.03 -48.34
CA ASN A 196 -35.78 -0.97 -47.57
C ASN A 196 -36.20 -1.44 -46.17
N VAL A 197 -36.79 -2.63 -46.05
CA VAL A 197 -37.14 -3.24 -44.76
C VAL A 197 -35.88 -3.49 -43.91
N ALA A 198 -34.79 -3.96 -44.51
CA ALA A 198 -33.53 -4.15 -43.80
C ALA A 198 -32.94 -2.82 -43.27
N LEU A 199 -32.98 -1.75 -44.08
CA LEU A 199 -32.53 -0.42 -43.65
C LEU A 199 -33.39 0.13 -42.50
N GLN A 200 -34.71 -0.05 -42.56
CA GLN A 200 -35.60 0.36 -41.47
C GLN A 200 -35.28 -0.39 -40.17
N GLY A 201 -35.06 -1.71 -40.25
CA GLY A 201 -34.65 -2.51 -39.10
C GLY A 201 -33.30 -2.07 -38.50
N MET A 202 -32.32 -1.76 -39.35
CA MET A 202 -31.04 -1.19 -38.89
C MET A 202 -31.23 0.16 -38.18
N GLY A 203 -32.17 0.99 -38.64
CA GLY A 203 -32.46 2.30 -38.04
C GLY A 203 -33.14 2.21 -36.69
N GLU A 204 -34.11 1.32 -36.57
CA GLU A 204 -34.76 1.02 -35.30
C GLU A 204 -33.76 0.46 -34.29
N GLN A 205 -32.90 -0.46 -34.73
CA GLN A 205 -31.85 -1.03 -33.88
C GLN A 205 -30.81 0.02 -33.47
N HIS A 206 -30.39 0.90 -34.39
CA HIS A 206 -29.47 2.00 -34.11
C HIS A 206 -30.07 2.99 -33.10
N LEU A 207 -31.32 3.39 -33.31
CA LEU A 207 -32.04 4.29 -32.39
C LEU A 207 -32.24 3.64 -31.02
N ARG A 208 -32.55 2.33 -30.98
CA ARG A 208 -32.67 1.58 -29.72
C ARG A 208 -31.35 1.57 -28.97
N LEU A 209 -30.26 1.16 -29.61
CA LEU A 209 -28.93 1.10 -28.98
C LEU A 209 -28.41 2.49 -28.61
N SER A 210 -28.66 3.51 -29.44
CA SER A 210 -28.33 4.90 -29.13
C SER A 210 -29.13 5.45 -27.95
N ARG A 211 -30.35 4.95 -27.69
CA ARG A 211 -31.24 5.40 -26.60
C ARG A 211 -31.07 4.58 -25.32
N GLU A 212 -30.73 3.29 -25.43
CA GLU A 212 -30.49 2.35 -24.32
C GLU A 212 -29.13 2.54 -23.63
N ASN A 213 -28.49 3.71 -23.80
CA ASN A 213 -27.31 4.11 -23.06
C ASN A 213 -26.06 3.27 -23.40
N TYR A 214 -25.36 3.63 -24.47
CA TYR A 214 -23.94 3.26 -24.63
C TYR A 214 -23.05 3.85 -23.52
N LEU A 215 -23.51 4.93 -22.87
CA LEU A 215 -22.74 5.81 -21.99
C LEU A 215 -23.04 5.61 -20.50
N GLY A 216 -23.96 4.70 -20.14
CA GLY A 216 -24.38 4.55 -18.75
C GLY A 216 -24.75 3.11 -18.42
N THR A 217 -24.01 2.53 -17.48
CA THR A 217 -24.38 1.33 -16.69
C THR A 217 -24.49 -0.02 -17.41
N GLY A 218 -24.54 -0.09 -18.74
CA GLY A 218 -24.70 -1.35 -19.48
C GLY A 218 -23.47 -2.27 -19.45
N LEU A 219 -22.26 -1.73 -19.64
CA LEU A 219 -21.03 -2.53 -19.73
C LEU A 219 -20.62 -3.18 -18.39
N ALA A 220 -20.96 -2.58 -17.25
CA ALA A 220 -20.71 -3.21 -15.94
C ALA A 220 -21.69 -4.37 -15.66
N GLY A 221 -22.90 -4.31 -16.21
CA GLY A 221 -23.87 -5.40 -16.17
C GLY A 221 -23.51 -6.53 -17.14
N ASP A 222 -23.01 -6.18 -18.33
CA ASP A 222 -22.74 -7.14 -19.41
C ASP A 222 -21.36 -7.81 -19.31
N MET A 223 -20.37 -7.23 -18.60
CA MET A 223 -19.11 -7.94 -18.34
C MET A 223 -19.28 -9.14 -17.38
N ARG A 224 -20.39 -9.22 -16.64
CA ARG A 224 -20.77 -10.42 -15.85
C ARG A 224 -21.41 -11.52 -16.70
N SER A 225 -21.99 -11.18 -17.85
CA SER A 225 -22.60 -12.16 -18.77
C SER A 225 -21.57 -12.81 -19.70
N VAL A 226 -20.40 -12.19 -19.86
CA VAL A 226 -19.30 -12.65 -20.74
C VAL A 226 -18.25 -13.51 -19.99
N LEU A 227 -18.24 -13.50 -18.65
CA LEU A 227 -17.39 -14.41 -17.87
C LEU A 227 -18.09 -15.77 -17.68
N PRO A 228 -17.43 -16.90 -17.98
CA PRO A 228 -18.03 -18.23 -17.79
C PRO A 228 -18.42 -18.45 -16.32
N PRO A 229 -19.46 -19.27 -16.04
CA PRO A 229 -20.06 -19.47 -14.72
C PRO A 229 -19.19 -20.31 -13.76
N THR A 230 -17.87 -20.14 -13.79
CA THR A 230 -16.93 -20.90 -12.94
C THR A 230 -16.20 -20.05 -11.91
N ALA A 231 -16.30 -18.72 -11.94
CA ALA A 231 -15.64 -17.87 -10.93
C ALA A 231 -16.54 -17.37 -9.78
N ALA A 232 -17.87 -17.45 -9.93
CA ALA A 232 -18.83 -16.95 -8.92
C ALA A 232 -19.40 -18.03 -7.98
N ALA A 233 -19.03 -19.30 -8.18
CA ALA A 233 -19.49 -20.44 -7.37
C ALA A 233 -18.41 -21.03 -6.44
N ALA A 234 -17.36 -20.26 -6.12
CA ALA A 234 -16.39 -20.62 -5.08
C ALA A 234 -16.54 -19.70 -3.86
N GLY A 235 -17.76 -19.60 -3.35
CA GLY A 235 -18.05 -19.14 -2.01
C GLY A 235 -18.95 -20.16 -1.35
N ALA A 236 -18.54 -20.64 -0.18
CA ALA A 236 -19.25 -21.54 0.72
C ALA A 236 -19.15 -23.06 0.43
N ALA A 237 -18.25 -23.72 1.15
CA ALA A 237 -18.54 -25.02 1.73
C ALA A 237 -18.49 -24.89 3.27
N PRO A 238 -19.50 -25.41 3.99
CA PRO A 238 -19.62 -25.32 5.45
C PRO A 238 -19.02 -26.56 6.16
N ALA A 239 -18.51 -26.31 7.38
CA ALA A 239 -18.25 -27.18 8.55
C ALA A 239 -16.87 -26.87 9.15
#